data_AF-A0AAU9HHC8-F1
#
_entry.id   AF-A0AAU9HHC8-F1
#
_cell.length_a   1.000
_cell.length_b   1.000
_cell.length_c   1.000
_cell.angle_alpha   90.00
_cell.angle_beta   90.00
_cell.angle_gamma   90.00
#
_symmetry.space_group_name_H-M   'P 1'
#
loop_
_entity.id
_entity.type
_entity.pdbx_description
1 polymer ?
#
loop_
_entity_poly.entity_id
_entity_poly.type
_entity_poly.pdbx_seq_one_letter_code
_entity_poly.pdbx_strand_id
1 'polypeptide(L)'
;MILPRPEADIEFLLKRCEVVTFVLNDVSEAFQFFDSQNARGRDLDPHDLLKAFHLREFSDAETELKADSVRHWESLESGQLARLFANYLFRIRNWAQGKSALYFNKSQVGLFKGVNLDQVGLYPYVEPLRISHHFVDDYNAQYQRHIDHQRMRFPFHLDQMIINGRRFFEMTSHYQQKIAEIVSDERNSKNNDPKQLIRILDNELEPRACKILYTLNSYSSRTRTGDGYIRNLFDCAVIFYLDKFGSHELSQAIEKLFIWAYSCRLKMQVVGIERMNKHALTHNVFERIKQAVQPSDVLNWPLPTLKKSECNGTKLTEIANLFEEMKYYE
;
A
#
# COMPACT_ATOMS: atom_id res chain seq x y z
N MET A 1 -51.65 10.91 -0.27
CA MET A 1 -50.21 11.03 0.04
C MET A 1 -50.12 11.65 1.43
N ILE A 2 -49.98 10.84 2.48
CA ILE A 2 -49.91 11.33 3.86
C ILE A 2 -48.46 11.75 4.09
N LEU A 3 -48.23 13.03 4.35
CA LEU A 3 -46.93 13.53 4.77
C LEU A 3 -46.60 12.95 6.16
N PRO A 4 -45.34 12.53 6.41
CA PRO A 4 -44.95 12.03 7.73
C PRO A 4 -45.14 13.14 8.78
N ARG A 5 -45.71 12.79 9.94
CA ARG A 5 -45.97 13.72 11.04
C ARG A 5 -44.74 13.76 11.96
N PRO A 6 -43.91 14.82 11.93
CA PRO A 6 -42.63 14.86 12.64
C PRO A 6 -42.79 14.73 14.17
N GLU A 7 -43.91 15.18 14.72
CA GLU A 7 -44.19 15.11 16.17
C GLU A 7 -44.30 13.68 16.68
N ALA A 8 -44.88 12.77 15.89
CA ALA A 8 -45.03 11.37 16.28
C ALA A 8 -43.66 10.66 16.30
N ASP A 9 -42.79 10.99 15.35
CA ASP A 9 -41.43 10.43 15.28
C ASP A 9 -40.55 10.96 16.42
N ILE A 10 -40.66 12.26 16.76
CA ILE A 10 -39.97 12.86 17.91
C ILE A 10 -40.46 12.24 19.23
N GLU A 11 -41.77 12.06 19.39
CA GLU A 11 -42.32 11.46 20.60
C GLU A 11 -41.90 10.00 20.75
N PHE A 12 -41.85 9.24 19.66
CA PHE A 12 -41.31 7.89 19.66
C PHE A 12 -39.84 7.86 20.08
N LEU A 13 -39.00 8.72 19.49
CA LEU A 13 -37.57 8.77 19.79
C LEU A 13 -37.31 9.17 21.26
N LEU A 14 -38.09 10.09 21.83
CA LEU A 14 -37.92 10.56 23.20
C LEU A 14 -38.52 9.64 24.27
N LYS A 15 -39.62 8.93 23.96
CA LYS A 15 -40.37 8.15 24.96
C LYS A 15 -40.26 6.63 24.78
N ARG A 16 -39.79 6.16 23.63
CA ARG A 16 -39.74 4.72 23.28
C ARG A 16 -38.36 4.24 22.85
N CYS A 17 -37.37 5.13 22.72
CA CYS A 17 -35.98 4.74 22.51
C CYS A 17 -35.14 5.03 23.75
N GLU A 18 -34.23 4.11 24.07
CA GLU A 18 -33.27 4.25 25.16
C GLU A 18 -31.86 4.28 24.58
N VAL A 19 -31.02 5.19 25.06
CA VAL A 19 -29.60 5.26 24.70
C VAL A 19 -28.80 4.89 25.94
N VAL A 20 -27.95 3.88 25.81
CA VAL A 20 -27.00 3.51 26.84
C VAL A 20 -25.68 4.21 26.54
N THR A 21 -25.23 5.07 27.45
CA THR A 21 -23.95 5.76 27.35
C THR A 21 -22.93 5.15 28.30
N PHE A 22 -21.75 4.83 27.77
CA PHE A 22 -20.60 4.45 28.57
C PHE A 22 -19.59 5.58 28.48
N VAL A 23 -19.26 6.19 29.62
CA VAL A 23 -18.25 7.25 29.71
C VAL A 23 -17.02 6.66 30.34
N LEU A 24 -15.92 6.68 29.59
CA LEU A 24 -14.62 6.18 30.01
C LEU A 24 -13.63 7.34 29.98
N ASN A 25 -12.74 7.39 30.97
CA ASN A 25 -11.79 8.49 31.14
C ASN A 25 -10.49 8.28 30.37
N ASP A 26 -10.26 7.06 29.87
CA ASP A 26 -9.11 6.70 29.08
C ASP A 26 -9.54 6.17 27.70
N VAL A 27 -8.85 6.65 26.66
CA VAL A 27 -9.13 6.28 25.27
C VAL A 27 -8.80 4.81 25.02
N SER A 28 -7.79 4.26 25.68
CA SER A 28 -7.40 2.86 25.53
C SER A 28 -8.44 1.91 26.13
N GLU A 29 -8.97 2.24 27.31
CA GLU A 29 -10.10 1.54 27.93
C GLU A 29 -11.35 1.62 27.06
N ALA A 30 -11.61 2.79 26.44
CA ALA A 30 -12.71 2.95 25.50
C ALA A 30 -12.61 2.02 24.29
N PHE A 31 -11.42 1.87 23.70
CA PHE A 31 -11.19 0.91 22.63
C PHE A 31 -11.32 -0.54 23.10
N GLN A 32 -10.82 -0.90 24.29
CA GLN A 32 -10.98 -2.26 24.82
C GLN A 32 -12.44 -2.61 25.07
N PHE A 33 -13.20 -1.70 25.69
CA PHE A 33 -14.62 -1.86 25.92
C PHE A 33 -15.36 -2.03 24.59
N PHE A 34 -15.07 -1.17 23.61
CA PHE A 34 -15.65 -1.25 22.27
C PHE A 34 -15.33 -2.59 21.57
N ASP A 35 -14.08 -3.03 21.54
CA ASP A 35 -13.67 -4.32 20.95
C ASP A 35 -14.39 -5.49 21.63
N SER A 36 -14.56 -5.45 22.96
CA SER A 36 -15.24 -6.50 23.73
C SER A 36 -16.73 -6.60 23.43
N GLN A 37 -17.39 -5.46 23.19
CA GLN A 37 -18.83 -5.41 22.86
C GLN A 37 -19.09 -5.72 21.38
N ASN A 38 -18.13 -5.48 20.50
CA ASN A 38 -18.25 -5.77 19.06
C ASN A 38 -18.14 -7.25 18.67
N ALA A 39 -17.92 -8.16 19.61
CA ALA A 39 -17.88 -9.60 19.34
C ALA A 39 -19.21 -10.20 18.84
N ARG A 40 -20.33 -9.46 18.94
CA ARG A 40 -21.67 -9.88 18.46
C ARG A 40 -22.22 -9.04 17.29
N GLY A 41 -21.47 -8.02 16.84
CA GLY A 41 -21.88 -7.05 15.81
C GLY A 41 -21.18 -7.26 14.45
N ARG A 42 -21.25 -6.25 13.57
CA ARG A 42 -20.45 -6.20 12.34
C ARG A 42 -18.97 -6.14 12.74
N ASP A 43 -18.18 -7.09 12.24
CA ASP A 43 -16.73 -7.11 12.46
C ASP A 43 -16.10 -5.76 12.07
N LEU A 44 -15.21 -5.25 12.92
CA LEU A 44 -14.42 -4.05 12.59
C LEU A 44 -13.55 -4.29 11.37
N ASP A 45 -13.39 -3.25 10.56
CA ASP A 45 -12.48 -3.34 9.43
C ASP A 45 -11.03 -3.51 9.94
N PRO A 46 -10.16 -4.25 9.23
CA PRO A 46 -8.81 -4.53 9.70
C PRO A 46 -7.98 -3.30 10.06
N HIS A 47 -8.17 -2.17 9.37
CA HIS A 47 -7.47 -0.93 9.67
C HIS A 47 -7.96 -0.29 10.99
N ASP A 48 -9.22 -0.45 11.37
CA ASP A 48 -9.75 0.04 12.65
C ASP A 48 -9.15 -0.74 13.82
N LEU A 49 -9.02 -2.07 13.68
CA LEU A 49 -8.31 -2.92 14.65
C LEU A 49 -6.84 -2.52 14.80
N LEU A 50 -6.17 -2.12 13.70
CA LEU A 50 -4.81 -1.62 13.74
C LEU A 50 -4.73 -0.26 14.44
N LYS A 51 -5.64 0.67 14.13
CA LYS A 51 -5.70 1.97 14.82
C LYS A 51 -5.81 1.77 16.33
N ALA A 52 -6.76 0.95 16.78
CA ALA A 52 -6.97 0.66 18.20
C ALA A 52 -5.74 0.00 18.86
N PHE A 53 -5.09 -0.94 18.17
CA PHE A 53 -3.84 -1.54 18.66
C PHE A 53 -2.73 -0.50 18.80
N HIS A 54 -2.40 0.23 17.73
CA HIS A 54 -1.26 1.15 17.74
C HIS A 54 -1.47 2.37 18.65
N LEU A 55 -2.70 2.82 18.89
CA LEU A 55 -3.00 3.88 19.87
C LEU A 55 -2.61 3.51 21.31
N ARG A 56 -2.69 2.22 21.65
CA ARG A 56 -2.28 1.67 22.96
C ARG A 56 -0.78 1.44 23.08
N GLU A 57 -0.10 1.38 21.95
CA GLU A 57 1.34 1.13 21.86
C GLU A 57 2.18 2.42 21.84
N PHE A 58 1.56 3.59 22.01
CA PHE A 58 2.30 4.82 22.29
C PHE A 58 2.99 4.69 23.64
N SER A 59 4.21 5.21 23.74
CA SER A 59 4.85 5.36 25.05
C SER A 59 4.35 6.58 25.78
N ASP A 60 4.49 6.57 27.11
CA ASP A 60 4.03 7.67 27.96
C ASP A 60 4.68 9.00 27.56
N ALA A 61 5.96 8.96 27.15
CA ALA A 61 6.72 10.12 26.68
C ALA A 61 6.20 10.71 25.36
N GLU A 62 5.47 9.93 24.55
CA GLU A 62 4.93 10.36 23.26
C GLU A 62 3.44 10.73 23.33
N THR A 63 2.84 10.80 24.53
CA THR A 63 1.41 11.05 24.71
C THR A 63 0.96 12.35 24.02
N GLU A 64 1.76 13.41 24.12
CA GLU A 64 1.47 14.71 23.49
C GLU A 64 1.50 14.65 21.96
N LEU A 65 2.27 13.72 21.38
CA LEU A 65 2.37 13.53 19.93
C LEU A 65 1.22 12.70 19.34
N LYS A 66 0.41 12.05 20.18
CA LYS A 66 -0.63 11.10 19.75
C LYS A 66 -1.65 11.74 18.80
N ALA A 67 -2.18 12.91 19.18
CA ALA A 67 -3.17 13.62 18.36
C ALA A 67 -2.62 13.98 16.98
N ASP A 68 -1.40 14.53 16.92
CA ASP A 68 -0.76 14.94 15.67
C ASP A 68 -0.42 13.75 14.77
N SER A 69 0.02 12.65 15.37
CA SER A 69 0.40 11.43 14.64
C SER A 69 -0.81 10.76 13.97
N VAL A 70 -1.98 10.85 14.59
CA VAL A 70 -3.21 10.17 14.13
C VAL A 70 -4.09 11.08 13.27
N ARG A 71 -3.86 12.40 13.29
CA ARG A 71 -4.61 13.39 12.51
C ARG A 71 -4.74 13.05 11.03
N HIS A 72 -3.63 12.67 10.37
CA HIS A 72 -3.68 12.28 8.95
C HIS A 72 -4.54 11.05 8.74
N TRP A 73 -4.36 10.03 9.58
CA TRP A 73 -5.17 8.81 9.53
C TRP A 73 -6.67 9.13 9.65
N GLU A 74 -7.07 9.99 10.59
CA GLU A 74 -8.47 10.37 10.81
C GLU A 74 -9.05 11.24 9.69
N SER A 75 -8.20 11.96 8.97
CA SER A 75 -8.62 12.74 7.80
C SER A 75 -8.94 11.88 6.58
N LEU A 76 -8.44 10.63 6.54
CA LEU A 76 -8.67 9.72 5.43
C LEU A 76 -10.02 9.02 5.54
N GLU A 77 -10.69 8.86 4.41
CA GLU A 77 -11.90 8.02 4.34
C GLU A 77 -11.54 6.56 4.63
N SER A 78 -12.40 5.84 5.37
CA SER A 78 -12.19 4.41 5.69
C SER A 78 -11.90 3.56 4.45
N GLY A 79 -12.59 3.81 3.33
CA GLY A 79 -12.35 3.11 2.06
C GLY A 79 -10.98 3.40 1.42
N GLN A 80 -10.33 4.53 1.72
CA GLN A 80 -8.97 4.81 1.27
C GLN A 80 -7.95 4.00 2.07
N LEU A 81 -8.10 3.93 3.39
CA LEU A 81 -7.27 3.10 4.26
C LEU A 81 -7.42 1.61 3.91
N ALA A 82 -8.65 1.13 3.75
CA ALA A 82 -8.91 -0.26 3.37
C ALA A 82 -8.19 -0.63 2.06
N ARG A 83 -8.22 0.26 1.05
CA ARG A 83 -7.50 0.06 -0.22
C ARG A 83 -5.99 0.13 -0.05
N LEU A 84 -5.46 1.08 0.73
CA LEU A 84 -4.03 1.20 1.00
C LEU A 84 -3.47 -0.11 1.58
N PHE A 85 -4.12 -0.61 2.64
CA PHE A 85 -3.70 -1.85 3.27
C PHE A 85 -3.90 -3.06 2.34
N ALA A 86 -5.11 -3.27 1.81
CA ALA A 86 -5.42 -4.48 1.06
C ALA A 86 -4.74 -4.57 -0.31
N ASN A 87 -4.58 -3.44 -1.01
CA ASN A 87 -4.07 -3.43 -2.38
C ASN A 87 -2.57 -3.16 -2.48
N TYR A 88 -1.93 -2.61 -1.43
CA TYR A 88 -0.49 -2.30 -1.49
C TYR A 88 0.25 -2.90 -0.30
N LEU A 89 0.04 -2.39 0.91
CA LEU A 89 0.89 -2.74 2.05
C LEU A 89 0.87 -4.23 2.37
N PHE A 90 -0.32 -4.85 2.44
CA PHE A 90 -0.49 -6.26 2.75
C PHE A 90 0.12 -7.16 1.67
N ARG A 91 -0.11 -6.81 0.41
CA ARG A 91 0.34 -7.57 -0.76
C ARG A 91 1.85 -7.57 -0.87
N ILE A 92 2.45 -6.38 -0.87
CA ILE A 92 3.89 -6.21 -1.00
C ILE A 92 4.61 -6.94 0.14
N ARG A 93 4.16 -6.74 1.39
CA ARG A 93 4.79 -7.38 2.57
C ARG A 93 4.74 -8.89 2.53
N ASN A 94 3.59 -9.48 2.18
CA ASN A 94 3.47 -10.94 2.11
C ASN A 94 4.24 -11.53 0.93
N TRP A 95 4.13 -10.95 -0.27
CA TRP A 95 4.87 -11.45 -1.43
C TRP A 95 6.39 -11.31 -1.25
N ALA A 96 6.87 -10.23 -0.64
CA ALA A 96 8.28 -10.08 -0.28
C ALA A 96 8.78 -11.14 0.73
N GLN A 97 7.87 -11.80 1.45
CA GLN A 97 8.15 -12.94 2.34
C GLN A 97 7.84 -14.31 1.70
N GLY A 98 7.46 -14.36 0.41
CA GLY A 98 7.03 -15.61 -0.24
C GLY A 98 5.69 -16.16 0.30
N LYS A 99 4.86 -15.32 0.92
CA LYS A 99 3.57 -15.69 1.51
C LYS A 99 2.39 -15.25 0.64
N SER A 100 1.29 -15.98 0.75
CA SER A 100 0.04 -15.69 0.04
C SER A 100 -0.57 -14.35 0.48
N ALA A 101 -1.07 -13.57 -0.48
CA ALA A 101 -1.71 -12.27 -0.26
C ALA A 101 -3.04 -12.14 -1.01
N LEU A 102 -3.97 -13.06 -0.76
CA LEU A 102 -5.29 -13.05 -1.41
C LEU A 102 -6.16 -11.92 -0.85
N TYR A 103 -6.40 -11.93 0.47
CA TYR A 103 -7.32 -11.00 1.13
C TYR A 103 -6.74 -10.51 2.45
N PHE A 104 -6.85 -9.21 2.70
CA PHE A 104 -6.53 -8.63 3.99
C PHE A 104 -7.79 -8.62 4.86
N ASN A 105 -7.77 -9.39 5.96
CA ASN A 105 -8.87 -9.52 6.90
C ASN A 105 -8.34 -9.50 8.34
N LYS A 106 -9.23 -9.57 9.34
CA LYS A 106 -8.86 -9.51 10.77
C LYS A 106 -7.80 -10.53 11.20
N SER A 107 -7.74 -11.72 10.59
CA SER A 107 -6.71 -12.73 10.92
C SER A 107 -5.30 -12.31 10.48
N GLN A 108 -5.20 -11.34 9.56
CA GLN A 108 -3.96 -10.90 8.94
C GLN A 108 -3.39 -9.62 9.57
N VAL A 109 -4.11 -8.97 10.49
CA VAL A 109 -3.66 -7.71 11.13
C VAL A 109 -2.34 -7.89 11.88
N GLY A 110 -2.02 -9.11 12.32
CA GLY A 110 -0.74 -9.43 12.97
C GLY A 110 0.49 -9.08 12.10
N LEU A 111 0.37 -9.03 10.77
CA LEU A 111 1.46 -8.60 9.87
C LEU A 111 1.92 -7.15 10.12
N PHE A 112 1.01 -6.34 10.66
CA PHE A 112 1.24 -4.93 10.96
C PHE A 112 1.48 -4.66 12.44
N LYS A 113 1.57 -5.69 13.28
CA LYS A 113 1.98 -5.58 14.68
C LYS A 113 3.45 -5.98 14.78
N GLY A 114 4.28 -5.08 15.29
CA GLY A 114 5.71 -5.30 15.43
C GLY A 114 6.18 -5.02 16.85
N VAL A 115 7.25 -4.24 16.99
CA VAL A 115 7.91 -4.00 18.28
C VAL A 115 7.55 -2.64 18.86
N ASN A 116 7.35 -2.60 20.16
CA ASN A 116 7.36 -1.37 20.95
C ASN A 116 8.80 -1.13 21.43
N LEU A 117 9.45 -0.04 20.98
CA LEU A 117 10.87 0.19 21.24
C LEU A 117 11.17 0.46 22.73
N ASP A 118 10.19 0.90 23.51
CA ASP A 118 10.36 1.18 24.94
C ASP A 118 10.11 -0.05 25.82
N GLN A 119 9.31 -1.01 25.34
CA GLN A 119 8.97 -2.23 26.09
C GLN A 119 9.77 -3.46 25.65
N VAL A 120 10.31 -3.46 24.43
CA VAL A 120 11.11 -4.57 23.91
C VAL A 120 12.47 -4.63 24.59
N GLY A 121 12.93 -5.85 24.89
CA GLY A 121 14.27 -6.10 25.40
C GLY A 121 15.36 -5.59 24.46
N LEU A 122 16.60 -5.56 24.96
CA LEU A 122 17.80 -5.14 24.22
C LEU A 122 18.24 -6.22 23.23
N TYR A 123 17.41 -6.49 22.23
CA TYR A 123 17.69 -7.47 21.19
C TYR A 123 18.50 -6.82 20.05
N PRO A 124 19.61 -7.44 19.61
CA PRO A 124 20.47 -6.85 18.57
C PRO A 124 19.74 -6.50 17.25
N TYR A 125 18.72 -7.27 16.87
CA TYR A 125 17.96 -7.01 15.63
C TYR A 125 17.06 -5.77 15.70
N VAL A 126 16.78 -5.25 16.90
CA VAL A 126 15.96 -4.05 17.14
C VAL A 126 16.82 -2.79 17.21
N GLU A 127 18.09 -2.91 17.59
CA GLU A 127 19.00 -1.77 17.77
C GLU A 127 19.04 -0.79 16.58
N PRO A 128 19.10 -1.23 15.31
CA PRO A 128 19.05 -0.28 14.17
C PRO A 128 17.77 0.56 14.14
N LEU A 129 16.62 0.00 14.54
CA LEU A 129 15.35 0.73 14.61
C LEU A 129 15.34 1.70 15.79
N ARG A 130 15.89 1.30 16.94
CA ARG A 130 16.04 2.14 18.13
C ARG A 130 16.91 3.35 17.84
N ILE A 131 18.07 3.14 17.21
CA ILE A 131 18.98 4.20 16.76
C ILE A 131 18.25 5.13 15.79
N SER A 132 17.60 4.59 14.76
CA SER A 132 16.87 5.41 13.77
C SER A 132 15.75 6.23 14.42
N HIS A 133 15.01 5.63 15.36
CA HIS A 133 13.92 6.30 16.08
C HIS A 133 14.42 7.51 16.86
N HIS A 134 15.39 7.31 17.76
CA HIS A 134 15.89 8.40 18.59
C HIS A 134 16.70 9.42 17.80
N PHE A 135 17.48 8.99 16.80
CA PHE A 135 18.26 9.92 15.97
C PHE A 135 17.36 10.86 15.17
N VAL A 136 16.27 10.35 14.57
CA VAL A 136 15.34 11.19 13.81
C VAL A 136 14.64 12.20 14.72
N ASP A 137 14.27 11.81 15.94
CA ASP A 137 13.62 12.73 16.88
C ASP A 137 14.60 13.76 17.45
N ASP A 138 15.81 13.36 17.84
CA ASP A 138 16.86 14.29 18.27
C ASP A 138 17.17 15.30 17.17
N TYR A 139 17.44 14.82 15.94
CA TYR A 139 17.70 15.69 14.79
C TYR A 139 16.58 16.73 14.59
N ASN A 140 15.32 16.32 14.71
CA ASN A 140 14.18 17.23 14.53
C ASN A 140 13.97 18.19 15.71
N ALA A 141 14.46 17.84 16.91
CA ALA A 141 14.41 18.68 18.11
C ALA A 141 15.58 19.66 18.23
N GLN A 142 16.65 19.48 17.45
CA GLN A 142 17.82 20.36 17.45
C GLN A 142 17.45 21.80 17.08
N TYR A 143 18.00 22.77 17.82
CA TYR A 143 17.72 24.20 17.65
C TYR A 143 17.93 24.68 16.20
N GLN A 144 18.92 24.13 15.51
CA GLN A 144 19.26 24.45 14.13
C GLN A 144 18.09 24.26 13.18
N ARG A 145 17.16 23.32 13.45
CA ARG A 145 15.97 23.09 12.62
C ARG A 145 14.97 24.24 12.67
N HIS A 146 15.00 25.05 13.73
CA HIS A 146 14.22 26.29 13.79
C HIS A 146 14.80 27.41 12.93
N ILE A 147 16.08 27.30 12.53
CA ILE A 147 16.76 28.28 11.69
C ILE A 147 16.62 27.92 10.20
N ASP A 148 16.92 26.67 9.85
CA ASP A 148 16.93 26.25 8.43
C ASP A 148 15.64 25.57 7.97
N HIS A 149 14.71 25.32 8.90
CA HIS A 149 13.41 24.69 8.65
C HIS A 149 13.50 23.30 7.99
N GLN A 150 14.64 22.63 8.10
CA GLN A 150 14.78 21.25 7.62
C GLN A 150 14.11 20.28 8.59
N ARG A 151 13.60 19.18 8.06
CA ARG A 151 13.00 18.10 8.86
C ARG A 151 13.43 16.76 8.29
N MET A 152 13.90 15.87 9.15
CA MET A 152 14.20 14.49 8.79
C MET A 152 12.95 13.64 8.95
N ARG A 153 12.56 12.97 7.85
CA ARG A 153 11.51 11.95 7.90
C ARG A 153 12.13 10.63 8.37
N PHE A 154 11.35 9.82 9.06
CA PHE A 154 11.79 8.47 9.39
C PHE A 154 11.99 7.65 8.11
N PRO A 155 13.12 6.92 7.97
CA PRO A 155 13.44 6.17 6.76
C PRO A 155 12.69 4.84 6.72
N PHE A 156 11.40 4.89 6.36
CA PHE A 156 10.56 3.70 6.23
C PHE A 156 10.99 2.83 5.03
N HIS A 157 10.87 1.52 5.18
CA HIS A 157 10.92 0.54 4.08
C HIS A 157 9.73 -0.43 4.17
N LEU A 158 9.15 -0.82 3.03
CA LEU A 158 7.89 -1.56 2.97
C LEU A 158 7.98 -2.94 3.60
N ASP A 159 9.15 -3.56 3.62
CA ASP A 159 9.41 -4.86 4.26
C ASP A 159 10.13 -4.75 5.62
N GLN A 160 10.34 -3.53 6.13
CA GLN A 160 10.88 -3.28 7.47
C GLN A 160 9.96 -3.88 8.54
N MET A 161 10.55 -4.28 9.68
CA MET A 161 9.77 -4.61 10.87
C MET A 161 8.95 -3.38 11.32
N ILE A 162 7.70 -3.61 11.68
CA ILE A 162 6.85 -2.52 12.16
C ILE A 162 7.33 -2.04 13.53
N ILE A 163 7.38 -0.72 13.70
CA ILE A 163 7.50 -0.08 15.00
C ILE A 163 6.08 0.32 15.42
N ASN A 164 5.63 -0.16 16.56
CA ASN A 164 4.29 0.11 17.07
C ASN A 164 4.14 1.58 17.50
N GLY A 165 2.93 2.01 17.87
CA GLY A 165 2.69 3.39 18.28
C GLY A 165 2.81 4.40 17.15
N ARG A 166 3.44 5.54 17.43
CA ARG A 166 3.57 6.69 16.51
C ARG A 166 4.11 6.32 15.14
N ARG A 167 5.22 5.57 15.09
CA ARG A 167 5.92 5.27 13.83
C ARG A 167 5.06 4.45 12.86
N PHE A 168 4.10 3.65 13.34
CA PHE A 168 3.12 2.99 12.48
C PHE A 168 2.18 3.98 11.76
N PHE A 169 1.69 5.00 12.48
CA PHE A 169 0.83 6.03 11.89
C PHE A 169 1.60 6.92 10.91
N GLU A 170 2.84 7.27 11.23
CA GLU A 170 3.74 7.98 10.33
C GLU A 170 4.05 7.16 9.06
N MET A 171 4.32 5.84 9.21
CA MET A 171 4.53 4.92 8.08
C MET A 171 3.30 4.86 7.17
N THR A 172 2.11 4.77 7.76
CA THR A 172 0.86 4.71 6.99
C THR A 172 0.64 6.01 6.21
N SER A 173 0.87 7.15 6.86
CA SER A 173 0.79 8.47 6.23
C SER A 173 1.81 8.61 5.10
N HIS A 174 3.05 8.18 5.33
CA HIS A 174 4.13 8.18 4.34
C HIS A 174 3.73 7.42 3.08
N TYR A 175 3.29 6.17 3.20
CA TYR A 175 2.93 5.37 2.03
C TYR A 175 1.62 5.79 1.38
N GLN A 176 0.66 6.32 2.14
CA GLN A 176 -0.56 6.89 1.55
C GLN A 176 -0.20 8.05 0.61
N GLN A 177 0.64 8.99 1.07
CA GLN A 177 1.07 10.15 0.28
C GLN A 177 1.93 9.74 -0.91
N LYS A 178 2.96 8.90 -0.68
CA LYS A 178 3.89 8.44 -1.72
C LYS A 178 3.16 7.68 -2.84
N ILE A 179 2.22 6.80 -2.50
CA ILE A 179 1.44 6.06 -3.52
C ILE A 179 0.47 7.00 -4.24
N ALA A 180 -0.17 7.93 -3.54
CA ALA A 180 -1.05 8.91 -4.18
C ALA A 180 -0.28 9.81 -5.17
N GLU A 181 0.94 10.21 -4.82
CA GLU A 181 1.85 10.97 -5.69
C GLU A 181 2.25 10.16 -6.92
N ILE A 182 2.76 8.94 -6.75
CA ILE A 182 3.12 8.03 -7.87
C ILE A 182 1.94 7.83 -8.82
N VAL A 183 0.74 7.58 -8.28
CA VAL A 183 -0.47 7.35 -9.08
C VAL A 183 -0.92 8.64 -9.78
N SER A 184 -0.79 9.79 -9.13
CA SER A 184 -1.11 11.09 -9.73
C SER A 184 -0.17 11.39 -10.89
N ASP A 185 1.13 11.26 -10.65
CA ASP A 185 2.22 11.44 -11.61
C ASP A 185 2.04 10.55 -12.86
N GLU A 186 1.79 9.26 -12.63
CA GLU A 186 1.56 8.27 -13.69
C GLU A 186 0.31 8.57 -14.53
N ARG A 187 -0.70 9.20 -13.94
CA ARG A 187 -1.98 9.52 -14.60
C ARG A 187 -2.09 10.95 -15.12
N ASN A 188 -1.10 11.81 -14.88
CA ASN A 188 -1.12 13.23 -15.25
C ASN A 188 -0.94 13.47 -16.77
N SER A 189 -1.33 12.51 -17.62
CA SER A 189 -1.34 12.68 -19.07
C SER A 189 -2.51 13.58 -19.47
N LYS A 190 -2.29 14.89 -19.38
CA LYS A 190 -3.27 15.93 -19.67
C LYS A 190 -3.87 15.87 -21.09
N ASN A 191 -3.27 15.15 -22.03
CA ASN A 191 -3.65 15.24 -23.46
C ASN A 191 -3.89 13.91 -24.20
N ASN A 192 -3.99 12.75 -23.52
CA ASN A 192 -4.11 11.44 -24.19
C ASN A 192 -3.06 11.22 -25.30
N ASP A 193 -1.90 11.90 -25.23
CA ASP A 193 -0.84 11.78 -26.23
C ASP A 193 0.12 10.65 -25.82
N PRO A 194 0.24 9.56 -26.61
CA PRO A 194 1.17 8.47 -26.33
C PRO A 194 2.65 8.89 -26.35
N LYS A 195 2.99 10.10 -26.82
CA LYS A 195 4.36 10.66 -26.80
C LYS A 195 4.61 11.58 -25.61
N GLN A 196 3.64 11.75 -24.71
CA GLN A 196 3.81 12.62 -23.56
C GLN A 196 4.85 12.06 -22.58
N LEU A 197 5.75 12.93 -22.14
CA LEU A 197 6.71 12.64 -21.08
C LEU A 197 5.95 12.41 -19.76
N ILE A 198 6.18 11.25 -19.14
CA ILE A 198 5.71 10.93 -17.80
C ILE A 198 6.88 11.13 -16.83
N ARG A 199 6.62 11.85 -15.74
CA ARG A 199 7.55 12.00 -14.61
C ARG A 199 6.96 11.31 -13.41
N ILE A 200 7.74 10.50 -12.70
CA ILE A 200 7.35 9.88 -11.44
C ILE A 200 8.34 10.33 -10.38
N LEU A 201 7.88 11.00 -9.33
CA LEU A 201 8.73 11.54 -8.26
C LEU A 201 9.87 12.40 -8.83
N ASP A 202 9.51 13.35 -9.70
CA ASP A 202 10.40 14.24 -10.45
C ASP A 202 11.38 13.56 -11.43
N ASN A 203 11.33 12.25 -11.59
CA ASN A 203 12.18 11.52 -12.53
C ASN A 203 11.50 11.33 -13.89
N GLU A 204 12.12 11.83 -14.96
CA GLU A 204 11.68 11.60 -16.34
C GLU A 204 11.87 10.14 -16.76
N LEU A 205 10.80 9.56 -17.32
CA LEU A 205 10.83 8.20 -17.85
C LEU A 205 11.25 8.18 -19.32
N GLU A 206 11.92 7.10 -19.72
CA GLU A 206 12.26 6.85 -21.11
C GLU A 206 11.01 6.59 -21.96
N PRO A 207 11.06 6.83 -23.29
CA PRO A 207 9.89 6.74 -24.15
C PRO A 207 9.15 5.39 -24.10
N ARG A 208 9.88 4.28 -23.94
CA ARG A 208 9.26 2.95 -23.88
C ARG A 208 8.48 2.75 -22.58
N ALA A 209 9.04 3.14 -21.44
CA ALA A 209 8.33 3.11 -20.16
C ALA A 209 7.08 4.02 -20.18
N CYS A 210 7.19 5.22 -20.78
CA CYS A 210 6.03 6.10 -20.99
C CYS A 210 4.94 5.41 -21.81
N LYS A 211 5.32 4.78 -22.94
CA LYS A 211 4.38 4.06 -23.81
C LYS A 211 3.68 2.92 -23.07
N ILE A 212 4.42 2.14 -22.26
CA ILE A 212 3.84 1.08 -21.43
C ILE A 212 2.76 1.64 -20.51
N LEU A 213 3.09 2.63 -19.68
CA LEU A 213 2.15 3.21 -18.71
C LEU A 213 0.93 3.83 -19.41
N TYR A 214 1.15 4.56 -20.51
CA TYR A 214 0.07 5.09 -21.33
C TYR A 214 -0.86 3.98 -21.84
N THR A 215 -0.30 2.91 -22.41
CA THR A 215 -1.09 1.77 -22.89
C THR A 215 -1.87 1.14 -21.75
N LEU A 216 -1.27 0.90 -20.58
CA LEU A 216 -1.93 0.33 -19.42
C LEU A 216 -3.09 1.20 -18.89
N ASN A 217 -3.04 2.51 -19.11
CA ASN A 217 -4.08 3.46 -18.71
C ASN A 217 -5.19 3.65 -19.73
N SER A 218 -4.98 3.27 -20.99
CA SER A 218 -5.88 3.60 -22.10
C SER A 218 -6.51 2.40 -22.80
N TYR A 219 -5.92 1.19 -22.73
CA TYR A 219 -6.42 0.04 -23.48
C TYR A 219 -7.85 -0.34 -23.10
N SER A 220 -8.61 -0.78 -24.11
CA SER A 220 -10.08 -0.90 -24.06
C SER A 220 -10.61 -1.80 -22.93
N SER A 221 -9.86 -2.83 -22.56
CA SER A 221 -10.31 -3.88 -21.66
C SER A 221 -9.74 -3.79 -20.24
N ARG A 222 -9.11 -2.66 -19.89
CA ARG A 222 -8.42 -2.44 -18.61
C ARG A 222 -9.28 -2.50 -17.36
N THR A 223 -10.58 -2.28 -17.50
CA THR A 223 -11.54 -2.22 -16.38
C THR A 223 -12.10 -3.58 -15.99
N ARG A 224 -11.78 -4.64 -16.75
CA ARG A 224 -12.18 -6.01 -16.39
C ARG A 224 -11.47 -6.43 -15.10
N THR A 225 -12.14 -7.21 -14.27
CA THR A 225 -11.62 -7.64 -12.96
C THR A 225 -10.23 -8.28 -13.03
N GLY A 226 -10.02 -9.20 -13.97
CA GLY A 226 -8.71 -9.87 -14.12
C GLY A 226 -7.60 -8.94 -14.58
N ASP A 227 -7.92 -7.96 -15.42
CA ASP A 227 -7.00 -6.91 -15.86
C ASP A 227 -6.63 -5.97 -14.69
N GLY A 228 -7.61 -5.65 -13.82
CA GLY A 228 -7.39 -4.91 -12.59
C GLY A 228 -6.47 -5.63 -11.59
N TYR A 229 -6.59 -6.95 -11.46
CA TYR A 229 -5.68 -7.76 -10.63
C TYR A 229 -4.24 -7.69 -11.15
N ILE A 230 -4.03 -7.87 -12.45
CA ILE A 230 -2.68 -7.80 -13.03
C ILE A 230 -2.12 -6.39 -12.96
N ARG A 231 -2.94 -5.35 -13.14
CA ARG A 231 -2.52 -3.96 -12.94
C ARG A 231 -2.08 -3.73 -11.49
N ASN A 232 -2.83 -4.20 -10.50
CA ASN A 232 -2.44 -4.08 -9.10
C ASN A 232 -1.14 -4.83 -8.77
N LEU A 233 -0.93 -6.01 -9.36
CA LEU A 233 0.32 -6.77 -9.23
C LEU A 233 1.52 -5.97 -9.78
N PHE A 234 1.36 -5.38 -10.96
CA PHE A 234 2.36 -4.51 -11.58
C PHE A 234 2.64 -3.27 -10.70
N ASP A 235 1.60 -2.55 -10.28
CA ASP A 235 1.73 -1.35 -9.45
C ASP A 235 2.45 -1.66 -8.13
N CYS A 236 2.12 -2.78 -7.48
CA CYS A 236 2.82 -3.23 -6.27
C CYS A 236 4.31 -3.44 -6.50
N ALA A 237 4.70 -4.05 -7.62
CA ALA A 237 6.10 -4.30 -7.92
C ALA A 237 6.87 -3.01 -8.22
N VAL A 238 6.26 -2.06 -8.95
CA VAL A 238 6.85 -0.74 -9.22
C VAL A 238 7.01 0.06 -7.93
N ILE A 239 5.98 0.08 -7.08
CA ILE A 239 6.02 0.76 -5.77
C ILE A 239 7.13 0.16 -4.90
N PHE A 240 7.25 -1.17 -4.84
CA PHE A 240 8.29 -1.82 -4.04
C PHE A 240 9.70 -1.59 -4.58
N TYR A 241 9.86 -1.54 -5.91
CA TYR A 241 11.12 -1.16 -6.55
C TYR A 241 11.52 0.27 -6.19
N LEU A 242 10.60 1.23 -6.36
CA LEU A 242 10.80 2.64 -5.99
C LEU A 242 11.11 2.81 -4.51
N ASP A 243 10.48 2.01 -3.65
CA ASP A 243 10.71 2.06 -2.22
C ASP A 243 12.14 1.67 -1.84
N LYS A 244 12.72 0.72 -2.58
CA LYS A 244 14.06 0.22 -2.31
C LYS A 244 15.17 1.01 -3.01
N PHE A 245 14.99 1.33 -4.29
CA PHE A 245 16.04 1.90 -5.13
C PHE A 245 15.80 3.36 -5.51
N GLY A 246 14.65 3.95 -5.13
CA GLY A 246 14.24 5.25 -5.67
C GLY A 246 14.02 5.16 -7.18
N SER A 247 14.31 6.26 -7.89
CA SER A 247 14.11 6.35 -9.34
C SER A 247 15.25 5.77 -10.19
N HIS A 248 16.29 5.20 -9.58
CA HIS A 248 17.43 4.63 -10.29
C HIS A 248 16.98 3.50 -11.24
N GLU A 249 17.27 3.62 -12.53
CA GLU A 249 16.89 2.67 -13.59
C GLU A 249 15.37 2.33 -13.60
N LEU A 250 14.53 3.28 -13.17
CA LEU A 250 13.08 3.07 -13.05
C LEU A 250 12.41 2.71 -14.39
N SER A 251 12.88 3.28 -15.50
CA SER A 251 12.32 2.98 -16.83
C SER A 251 12.53 1.52 -17.21
N GLN A 252 13.75 1.02 -17.01
CA GLN A 252 14.13 -0.38 -17.22
C GLN A 252 13.37 -1.30 -16.27
N ALA A 253 13.16 -0.89 -15.02
CA ALA A 253 12.35 -1.62 -14.06
C ALA A 253 10.89 -1.72 -14.53
N ILE A 254 10.27 -0.62 -14.97
CA ILE A 254 8.90 -0.61 -15.52
C ILE A 254 8.77 -1.60 -16.68
N GLU A 255 9.71 -1.58 -17.62
CA GLU A 255 9.75 -2.51 -18.76
C GLU A 255 9.79 -3.97 -18.30
N LYS A 256 10.70 -4.28 -17.37
CA LYS A 256 10.89 -5.65 -16.86
C LYS A 256 9.67 -6.15 -16.09
N LEU A 257 9.14 -5.31 -15.21
CA LEU A 257 7.98 -5.60 -14.37
C LEU A 257 6.70 -5.73 -15.21
N PHE A 258 6.58 -4.96 -16.28
CA PHE A 258 5.49 -5.08 -17.25
C PHE A 258 5.48 -6.46 -17.90
N ILE A 259 6.61 -6.90 -18.48
CA ILE A 259 6.72 -8.22 -19.09
C ILE A 259 6.38 -9.31 -18.07
N TRP A 260 6.93 -9.22 -16.86
CA TRP A 260 6.64 -10.17 -15.79
C TRP A 260 5.15 -10.25 -15.43
N ALA A 261 4.50 -9.12 -15.16
CA ALA A 261 3.11 -9.10 -14.70
C ALA A 261 2.13 -9.48 -15.83
N TYR A 262 2.29 -8.87 -17.01
CA TYR A 262 1.36 -9.05 -18.12
C TYR A 262 1.55 -10.36 -18.90
N SER A 263 2.67 -11.08 -18.69
CA SER A 263 2.80 -12.47 -19.13
C SER A 263 1.69 -13.35 -18.56
N CYS A 264 1.34 -13.17 -17.28
CA CYS A 264 0.22 -13.88 -16.67
C CYS A 264 -1.12 -13.54 -17.36
N ARG A 265 -1.29 -12.28 -17.75
CA ARG A 265 -2.53 -11.81 -18.40
C ARG A 265 -2.70 -12.39 -19.79
N LEU A 266 -1.64 -12.42 -20.58
CA LEU A 266 -1.64 -12.94 -21.95
C LEU A 266 -1.81 -14.46 -22.00
N LYS A 267 -1.26 -15.19 -21.03
CA LYS A 267 -1.38 -16.67 -20.98
C LYS A 267 -2.77 -17.18 -20.63
N MET A 268 -3.62 -16.35 -20.03
CA MET A 268 -4.90 -16.78 -19.45
C MET A 268 -6.10 -16.06 -20.05
N GLN A 269 -7.14 -16.82 -20.39
CA GLN A 269 -8.42 -16.25 -20.81
C GLN A 269 -9.11 -15.49 -19.65
N VAL A 270 -9.09 -16.09 -18.45
CA VAL A 270 -9.64 -15.52 -17.22
C VAL A 270 -8.58 -15.50 -16.14
N VAL A 271 -8.38 -14.34 -15.50
CA VAL A 271 -7.47 -14.18 -14.37
C VAL A 271 -8.30 -13.87 -13.12
N GLY A 272 -8.32 -14.83 -12.19
CA GLY A 272 -8.82 -14.62 -10.83
C GLY A 272 -7.71 -14.19 -9.88
N ILE A 273 -8.07 -13.72 -8.69
CA ILE A 273 -7.14 -13.28 -7.65
C ILE A 273 -6.15 -14.38 -7.23
N GLU A 274 -6.60 -15.64 -7.21
CA GLU A 274 -5.75 -16.80 -6.92
C GLU A 274 -4.67 -17.02 -7.99
N ARG A 275 -5.00 -16.77 -9.26
CA ARG A 275 -4.05 -16.89 -10.38
C ARG A 275 -2.97 -15.82 -10.30
N MET A 276 -3.37 -14.58 -10.04
CA MET A 276 -2.43 -13.48 -9.80
C MET A 276 -1.53 -13.79 -8.60
N ASN A 277 -2.10 -14.24 -7.47
CA ASN A 277 -1.30 -14.59 -6.29
C ASN A 277 -0.35 -15.77 -6.55
N LYS A 278 -0.79 -16.81 -7.27
CA LYS A 278 0.07 -17.91 -7.68
C LYS A 278 1.22 -17.41 -8.56
N HIS A 279 0.95 -16.52 -9.51
CA HIS A 279 1.99 -15.93 -10.37
C HIS A 279 3.01 -15.12 -9.56
N ALA A 280 2.54 -14.32 -8.61
CA ALA A 280 3.39 -13.56 -7.69
C ALA A 280 4.30 -14.46 -6.84
N LEU A 281 3.88 -15.67 -6.50
CA LEU A 281 4.67 -16.61 -5.71
C LEU A 281 5.59 -17.52 -6.54
N THR A 282 5.18 -17.94 -7.74
CA THR A 282 5.99 -18.82 -8.58
C THR A 282 7.16 -18.09 -9.24
N HIS A 283 6.96 -16.83 -9.63
CA HIS A 283 7.98 -15.98 -10.22
C HIS A 283 8.16 -14.75 -9.34
N ASN A 284 8.59 -14.96 -8.10
CA ASN A 284 8.50 -13.95 -7.04
C ASN A 284 9.50 -12.79 -7.19
N VAL A 285 9.07 -11.78 -7.93
CA VAL A 285 9.80 -10.52 -8.09
C VAL A 285 9.94 -9.75 -6.78
N PHE A 286 8.98 -9.86 -5.87
CA PHE A 286 9.07 -9.16 -4.59
C PHE A 286 10.21 -9.71 -3.73
N GLU A 287 10.37 -11.04 -3.68
CA GLU A 287 11.53 -11.63 -3.01
C GLU A 287 12.86 -11.25 -3.69
N ARG A 288 12.89 -11.18 -5.03
CA ARG A 288 14.07 -10.72 -5.77
C ARG A 288 14.42 -9.26 -5.45
N ILE A 289 13.45 -8.35 -5.49
CA ILE A 289 13.64 -6.94 -5.10
C ILE A 289 14.14 -6.88 -3.65
N LYS A 290 13.54 -7.65 -2.74
CA LYS A 290 13.95 -7.70 -1.34
C LYS A 290 15.41 -8.15 -1.16
N GLN A 291 15.88 -9.13 -1.92
CA GLN A 291 17.24 -9.68 -1.81
C GLN A 291 18.29 -8.89 -2.60
N ALA A 292 17.88 -8.12 -3.60
CA ALA A 292 18.77 -7.33 -4.45
C ALA A 292 19.55 -6.27 -3.66
N VAL A 293 20.82 -6.05 -4.00
CA VAL A 293 21.65 -4.98 -3.42
C VAL A 293 21.67 -3.76 -4.34
N GLN A 294 21.57 -4.00 -5.66
CA GLN A 294 21.57 -2.98 -6.71
C GLN A 294 20.44 -3.25 -7.72
N PRO A 295 19.96 -2.22 -8.45
CA PRO A 295 18.95 -2.36 -9.50
C PRO A 295 19.20 -3.53 -10.47
N SER A 296 20.45 -3.70 -10.92
CA SER A 296 20.83 -4.71 -11.91
C SER A 296 20.55 -6.16 -11.44
N ASP A 297 20.53 -6.43 -10.13
CA ASP A 297 20.17 -7.75 -9.58
C ASP A 297 18.70 -8.10 -9.87
N VAL A 298 17.84 -7.09 -10.02
CA VAL A 298 16.43 -7.24 -10.43
C VAL A 298 16.31 -7.28 -11.96
N LEU A 299 17.01 -6.39 -12.66
CA LEU A 299 16.85 -6.19 -14.10
C LEU A 299 17.44 -7.32 -14.96
N ASN A 300 18.53 -7.94 -14.49
CA ASN A 300 19.22 -9.01 -15.21
C ASN A 300 18.54 -10.39 -15.10
N TRP A 301 17.39 -10.48 -14.43
CA TRP A 301 16.65 -11.72 -14.33
C TRP A 301 16.08 -12.16 -15.69
N PRO A 302 16.39 -13.36 -16.21
CA PRO A 302 15.80 -13.82 -17.47
C PRO A 302 14.29 -14.03 -17.37
N LEU A 303 13.55 -13.43 -18.30
CA LEU A 303 12.12 -13.66 -18.50
C LEU A 303 11.92 -14.45 -19.80
N PRO A 304 11.05 -15.48 -19.81
CA PRO A 304 10.80 -16.26 -21.01
C PRO A 304 9.99 -15.47 -22.04
N THR A 305 10.32 -15.65 -23.31
CA THR A 305 9.50 -15.22 -24.45
C THR A 305 8.20 -16.03 -24.50
N LEU A 306 7.08 -15.38 -24.79
CA LEU A 306 5.78 -16.02 -24.96
C LEU A 306 5.64 -16.56 -26.37
N LYS A 307 5.23 -17.83 -26.51
CA LYS A 307 4.84 -18.37 -27.81
C LYS A 307 3.36 -18.09 -28.08
N LYS A 308 2.98 -17.88 -29.34
CA LYS A 308 1.57 -17.72 -29.76
C LYS A 308 0.65 -18.83 -29.24
N SER A 309 1.14 -20.07 -29.11
CA SER A 309 0.38 -21.20 -28.56
C SER A 309 0.07 -21.10 -27.07
N GLU A 310 0.82 -20.29 -26.32
CA GLU A 310 0.59 -20.08 -24.88
C GLU A 310 -0.43 -18.95 -24.61
N CYS A 311 -0.76 -18.15 -25.62
CA CYS A 311 -1.56 -16.93 -25.46
C CYS A 311 -3.05 -17.19 -25.64
N ASN A 312 -3.73 -17.32 -24.49
CA ASN A 312 -5.18 -17.54 -24.41
C ASN A 312 -5.97 -16.28 -24.04
N GLY A 313 -5.29 -15.17 -23.75
CA GLY A 313 -5.91 -13.91 -23.40
C GLY A 313 -6.66 -13.27 -24.57
N THR A 314 -7.83 -12.71 -24.31
CA THR A 314 -8.67 -12.07 -25.35
C THR A 314 -8.78 -10.56 -25.14
N LYS A 315 -8.87 -9.80 -26.23
CA LYS A 315 -8.95 -8.33 -26.24
C LYS A 315 -7.75 -7.66 -25.54
N LEU A 316 -6.55 -8.05 -25.96
CA LEU A 316 -5.27 -7.60 -25.41
C LEU A 316 -4.27 -7.22 -26.51
N THR A 317 -4.77 -6.82 -27.69
CA THR A 317 -3.93 -6.55 -28.87
C THR A 317 -2.89 -5.48 -28.58
N GLU A 318 -3.26 -4.42 -27.87
CA GLU A 318 -2.37 -3.33 -27.48
C GLU A 318 -1.23 -3.82 -26.57
N ILE A 319 -1.51 -4.77 -25.68
CA ILE A 319 -0.51 -5.39 -24.79
C ILE A 319 0.39 -6.35 -25.57
N ALA A 320 -0.20 -7.18 -26.45
CA ALA A 320 0.55 -8.13 -27.28
C ALA A 320 1.54 -7.40 -28.21
N ASN A 321 1.12 -6.29 -28.81
CA ASN A 321 1.99 -5.45 -29.65
C ASN A 321 3.21 -4.93 -28.88
N LEU A 322 3.04 -4.51 -27.61
CA LEU A 322 4.17 -4.10 -26.77
C LEU A 322 5.14 -5.26 -26.51
N PHE A 323 4.62 -6.46 -26.28
CA PHE A 323 5.47 -7.65 -26.10
C PHE A 323 6.24 -8.00 -27.38
N GLU A 324 5.62 -7.89 -28.56
CA GLU A 324 6.27 -8.09 -29.86
C GLU A 324 7.39 -7.08 -30.08
N GLU A 325 7.13 -5.79 -29.87
CA GLU A 325 8.13 -4.71 -29.98
C GLU A 325 9.33 -4.92 -29.05
N MET A 326 9.07 -5.46 -27.85
CA MET A 326 10.08 -5.76 -26.84
C MET A 326 10.75 -7.13 -27.02
N LYS A 327 10.38 -7.90 -28.06
CA LYS A 327 10.89 -9.25 -28.36
C LYS A 327 10.60 -10.30 -27.27
N TYR A 328 9.45 -10.18 -26.61
CA TYR A 328 8.93 -11.13 -25.62
C TYR A 328 7.70 -11.90 -26.11
N TYR A 329 7.40 -11.84 -27.42
CA TYR A 329 6.31 -12.59 -28.05
C TYR A 329 6.74 -13.07 -29.44
N GLU A 330 6.57 -14.37 -29.69
CA GLU A 330 6.94 -15.09 -30.92
C GLU A 330 5.79 -15.93 -31.49
#